data_AF-A0A2Z2MPT3-F1
#
_entry.id   AF-A0A2Z2MPT3-F1
#
_cell.length_a   1.000
_cell.length_b   1.000
_cell.length_c   1.000
_cell.angle_alpha   90.00
_cell.angle_beta   90.00
_cell.angle_gamma   90.00
#
_symmetry.space_group_name_H-M   'P 1'
#
loop_
_entity.id
_entity.type
_entity.pdbx_description
1 polymer ?
#
loop_
_entity_poly.entity_id
_entity_poly.type
_entity_poly.pdbx_seq_one_letter_code
_entity_poly.pdbx_strand_id
1 'polypeptide(L)'
;MRLVSLITSLLVALSFPLPWLRLSSGDVTFLYILDKTITASNGFEGAFWWLNPNSTGSIFTYVVFFAGLFMILLGVFFGLLGGRLGPGVGLAGMLLFTTVAWYIYGGGFLETLSVGYLLALGSFVAGFLLAGGKYL
;
A
#
# COMPACT_ATOMS: atom_id res chain seq x y z
N MET A 1 19.00 10.16 10.75
CA MET A 1 18.38 9.20 9.81
C MET A 1 17.37 8.28 10.48
N ARG A 2 17.62 7.74 11.69
CA ARG A 2 16.62 6.97 12.45
C ARG A 2 15.33 7.76 12.73
N LEU A 3 15.47 9.02 13.15
CA LEU A 3 14.34 9.92 13.43
C LEU A 3 13.47 10.20 12.18
N VAL A 4 14.11 10.42 11.02
CA VAL A 4 13.40 10.67 9.75
C VAL A 4 12.59 9.44 9.36
N SER A 5 13.22 8.26 9.37
CA SER A 5 12.53 6.99 9.08
C SER A 5 11.35 6.74 10.01
N LEU A 6 11.51 7.04 11.31
CA LEU A 6 10.44 6.91 12.29
C LEU A 6 9.29 7.85 11.99
N ILE A 7 9.58 9.15 11.78
CA ILE A 7 8.54 10.16 11.51
C ILE A 7 7.78 9.83 10.23
N THR A 8 8.49 9.49 9.14
CA THR A 8 7.83 9.18 7.87
C THR A 8 6.99 7.91 7.98
N SER A 9 7.44 6.90 8.72
CA SER A 9 6.67 5.66 8.92
C SER A 9 5.46 5.88 9.84
N LEU A 10 5.57 6.79 10.80
CA LEU A 10 4.45 7.21 11.63
C LEU A 10 3.40 7.92 10.78
N LEU A 11 3.80 8.81 9.86
CA LEU A 11 2.88 9.47 8.93
C LEU A 11 2.18 8.47 8.01
N VAL A 12 2.89 7.43 7.54
CA VAL A 12 2.24 6.33 6.80
C VAL A 12 1.23 5.60 7.68
N ALA A 13 1.57 5.23 8.91
CA ALA A 13 0.64 4.54 9.80
C ALA A 13 -0.62 5.40 10.07
N LEU A 14 -0.46 6.71 10.26
CA LEU A 14 -1.56 7.67 10.41
C LEU A 14 -2.41 7.83 9.14
N SER A 15 -1.89 7.46 7.98
CA SER A 15 -2.66 7.48 6.73
C SER A 15 -3.61 6.29 6.58
N PHE A 16 -3.42 5.20 7.33
CA PHE A 16 -4.23 3.98 7.20
C PHE A 16 -5.74 4.16 7.46
N PRO A 17 -6.18 4.96 8.46
CA PRO A 17 -7.60 5.24 8.64
C PRO A 17 -8.16 6.26 7.65
N LEU A 18 -7.32 6.96 6.88
CA LEU A 18 -7.79 7.92 5.87
C LEU A 18 -8.25 7.18 4.60
N PRO A 19 -9.10 7.79 3.76
CA PRO A 19 -9.45 7.23 2.47
C PRO A 19 -8.20 7.06 1.60
N TRP A 20 -7.97 5.85 1.09
CA TRP A 20 -6.90 5.51 0.14
C TRP A 20 -7.42 5.52 -1.29
N LEU A 21 -8.60 4.96 -1.51
CA LEU A 21 -9.27 4.91 -2.80
C LEU A 21 -10.68 5.51 -2.69
N ARG A 22 -11.08 6.34 -3.66
CA ARG A 22 -12.43 6.86 -3.88
C ARG A 22 -13.08 6.05 -4.98
N LEU A 23 -13.90 5.08 -4.61
CA LEU A 23 -14.63 4.25 -5.56
C LEU A 23 -16.07 4.76 -5.70
N SER A 24 -16.75 4.39 -6.78
CA SER A 24 -18.17 4.69 -6.98
C SER A 24 -19.07 4.07 -5.89
N SER A 25 -18.62 2.99 -5.26
CA SER A 25 -19.26 2.33 -4.12
C SER A 25 -18.95 2.96 -2.77
N GLY A 26 -18.08 3.98 -2.72
CA GLY A 26 -17.67 4.67 -1.51
C GLY A 26 -16.15 4.70 -1.29
N ASP A 27 -15.75 5.43 -0.25
CA ASP A 27 -14.35 5.59 0.15
C ASP A 27 -13.83 4.31 0.83
N VAL A 28 -12.63 3.90 0.43
CA VAL A 28 -11.95 2.71 0.90
C VAL A 28 -10.66 3.09 1.60
N THR A 29 -10.52 2.69 2.86
CA THR A 29 -9.31 2.91 3.68
C THR A 29 -8.35 1.73 3.57
N PHE A 30 -7.08 1.91 3.95
CA PHE A 30 -6.13 0.79 4.01
C PHE A 30 -6.59 -0.29 5.00
N LEU A 31 -7.13 0.12 6.15
CA LEU A 31 -7.65 -0.81 7.16
C LEU A 31 -8.82 -1.63 6.62
N TYR A 32 -9.69 -1.03 5.81
CA TYR A 32 -10.76 -1.77 5.15
C TYR A 32 -10.22 -2.78 4.14
N ILE A 33 -9.21 -2.39 3.34
CA ILE A 33 -8.55 -3.31 2.41
C ILE A 33 -7.96 -4.49 3.18
N LEU A 34 -7.27 -4.22 4.29
CA LEU A 34 -6.65 -5.23 5.13
C LEU A 34 -7.69 -6.13 5.82
N ASP A 35 -8.78 -5.57 6.33
CA ASP A 35 -9.89 -6.33 6.91
C ASP A 35 -10.49 -7.28 5.87
N LYS A 36 -10.93 -6.76 4.72
CA LYS A 36 -11.49 -7.58 3.65
C LYS A 36 -10.54 -8.68 3.20
N THR A 37 -9.25 -8.37 3.12
CA THR A 37 -8.18 -9.29 2.80
C THR A 37 -8.07 -10.46 3.79
N ILE A 38 -8.23 -10.20 5.10
CA ILE A 38 -8.01 -11.19 6.17
C ILE A 38 -9.31 -11.93 6.56
N THR A 39 -10.47 -11.27 6.54
CA THR A 39 -11.70 -11.74 7.20
C THR A 39 -12.80 -12.25 6.27
N ALA A 40 -12.64 -12.16 4.94
CA ALA A 40 -13.70 -12.58 4.02
C ALA A 40 -14.06 -14.07 4.16
N SER A 41 -15.32 -14.33 4.53
CA SER A 41 -15.88 -15.67 4.80
C SER A 41 -15.98 -16.58 3.57
N ASN A 42 -15.99 -16.02 2.37
CA ASN A 42 -15.94 -16.76 1.11
C ASN A 42 -14.48 -17.06 0.71
N GLY A 43 -13.53 -16.80 1.62
CA GLY A 43 -12.12 -16.74 1.31
C GLY A 43 -11.81 -15.72 0.21
N PHE A 44 -10.90 -16.11 -0.66
CA PHE A 44 -10.24 -15.31 -1.70
C PHE A 44 -11.21 -14.68 -2.73
N GLU A 45 -12.39 -15.28 -2.98
CA GLU A 45 -13.39 -14.76 -3.93
C GLU A 45 -14.28 -13.65 -3.34
N GLY A 46 -14.52 -13.64 -2.02
CA GLY A 46 -15.43 -12.68 -1.38
C GLY A 46 -14.81 -11.33 -1.05
N ALA A 47 -13.53 -11.34 -0.67
CA ALA A 47 -12.75 -10.12 -0.39
C ALA A 47 -12.61 -9.21 -1.62
N PHE A 48 -12.60 -9.84 -2.79
CA PHE A 48 -12.17 -9.25 -4.03
C PHE A 48 -13.08 -9.61 -5.20
N TRP A 49 -14.39 -9.50 -5.02
CA TRP A 49 -15.37 -9.62 -6.11
C TRP A 49 -15.09 -8.68 -7.31
N TRP A 50 -14.21 -7.68 -7.14
CA TRP A 50 -13.68 -6.77 -8.15
C TRP A 50 -12.40 -7.28 -8.87
N LEU A 51 -11.76 -8.35 -8.39
CA LEU A 51 -10.70 -9.10 -9.06
C LEU A 51 -11.33 -10.31 -9.76
N ASN A 52 -11.55 -10.19 -11.07
CA ASN A 52 -12.21 -11.21 -11.91
C ASN A 52 -11.48 -12.58 -11.85
N PRO A 53 -12.12 -13.68 -11.38
CA PRO A 53 -11.45 -14.97 -11.10
C PRO A 53 -11.22 -15.89 -12.32
N ASN A 54 -11.62 -15.50 -13.53
CA ASN A 54 -11.67 -16.44 -14.68
C ASN A 54 -10.37 -16.59 -15.51
N SER A 55 -9.19 -16.20 -15.04
CA SER A 55 -7.92 -16.51 -15.75
C SER A 55 -6.74 -16.70 -14.79
N THR A 56 -5.79 -17.57 -15.14
CA THR A 56 -4.54 -17.83 -14.38
C THR A 56 -3.73 -16.55 -14.07
N GLY A 57 -3.95 -15.46 -14.82
CA GLY A 57 -3.39 -14.14 -14.53
C GLY A 57 -3.93 -13.47 -13.25
N SER A 58 -5.08 -13.92 -12.73
CA SER A 58 -5.67 -13.40 -11.49
C SER A 58 -4.88 -13.80 -10.26
N ILE A 59 -4.33 -15.02 -10.22
CA ILE A 59 -3.55 -15.56 -9.09
C ILE A 59 -2.22 -14.80 -8.94
N PHE A 60 -1.53 -14.54 -10.04
CA PHE A 60 -0.28 -13.78 -9.99
C PHE A 60 -0.51 -12.34 -9.55
N THR A 61 -1.52 -11.68 -10.12
CA THR A 61 -1.95 -10.32 -9.73
C THR A 61 -2.29 -10.26 -8.24
N TYR A 62 -2.95 -11.30 -7.73
CA TYR A 62 -3.27 -11.46 -6.32
C TYR A 62 -2.02 -11.58 -5.43
N VAL A 63 -1.09 -12.49 -5.76
CA VAL A 63 0.15 -12.68 -4.98
C VAL A 63 0.95 -11.37 -4.92
N VAL A 64 1.05 -10.65 -6.04
CA VAL A 64 1.74 -9.38 -6.14
C VAL A 64 1.06 -8.30 -5.27
N PHE A 65 -0.28 -8.26 -5.26
CA PHE A 65 -1.02 -7.33 -4.41
C PHE A 65 -0.76 -7.56 -2.92
N PHE A 66 -0.78 -8.82 -2.50
CA PHE A 66 -0.49 -9.20 -1.12
C PHE A 66 0.95 -8.91 -0.73
N ALA A 67 1.90 -9.24 -1.62
CA ALA A 67 3.29 -8.86 -1.42
C ALA A 67 3.41 -7.34 -1.24
N GLY A 68 2.70 -6.54 -2.03
CA GLY A 68 2.61 -5.09 -1.89
C GLY A 68 2.12 -4.65 -0.50
N LEU A 69 0.98 -5.17 -0.06
CA LEU A 69 0.40 -4.87 1.26
C LEU A 69 1.35 -5.26 2.42
N PHE A 70 1.92 -6.46 2.36
CA PHE A 70 2.87 -6.92 3.38
C PHE A 70 4.15 -6.09 3.37
N MET A 71 4.67 -5.70 2.21
CA MET A 71 5.84 -4.83 2.12
C MET A 71 5.54 -3.43 2.66
N ILE A 72 4.34 -2.88 2.46
CA ILE A 72 3.91 -1.63 3.10
C ILE A 72 3.95 -1.78 4.63
N LEU A 73 3.35 -2.84 5.17
CA LEU A 73 3.33 -3.11 6.61
C LEU A 73 4.75 -3.33 7.19
N LEU A 74 5.59 -4.10 6.51
CA LEU A 74 6.99 -4.31 6.89
C LEU A 74 7.79 -3.01 6.82
N GLY A 75 7.53 -2.18 5.81
CA GLY A 75 8.14 -0.88 5.66
C GLY A 75 7.82 0.04 6.84
N VAL A 76 6.54 0.08 7.24
CA VAL A 76 6.10 0.79 8.45
C VAL A 76 6.77 0.20 9.69
N PHE A 77 6.73 -1.12 9.87
CA PHE A 77 7.29 -1.79 11.04
C PHE A 77 8.79 -1.50 11.22
N PHE A 78 9.60 -1.75 10.20
CA PHE A 78 11.03 -1.45 10.26
C PHE A 78 11.32 0.03 10.39
N GLY A 79 10.52 0.88 9.75
CA GLY A 79 10.69 2.31 9.81
C GLY A 79 10.36 2.88 11.20
N LEU A 80 9.35 2.36 11.90
CA LEU A 80 9.02 2.68 13.29
C LEU A 80 10.14 2.25 14.26
N LEU A 81 10.82 1.14 13.97
CA LEU A 81 12.04 0.74 14.69
C LEU A 81 13.26 1.63 14.37
N GLY A 82 13.10 2.65 13.52
CA GLY A 82 14.16 3.54 13.07
C GLY A 82 15.10 2.90 12.03
N GLY A 83 14.71 1.77 11.45
CA GLY A 83 15.45 1.04 10.44
C GLY A 83 15.44 1.76 9.09
N ARG A 84 16.61 2.03 8.53
CA ARG A 84 16.78 2.80 7.28
C ARG A 84 16.16 2.13 6.05
N LEU A 85 15.98 0.81 6.10
CA LEU A 85 15.36 0.03 5.02
C LEU A 85 13.83 0.17 5.00
N GLY A 86 13.21 0.56 6.13
CA GLY A 86 11.74 0.63 6.25
C GLY A 86 11.09 1.44 5.12
N PRO A 87 11.51 2.71 4.90
CA PRO A 87 10.94 3.51 3.82
C PRO A 87 11.13 2.93 2.43
N GLY A 88 12.27 2.28 2.15
CA GLY A 88 12.53 1.65 0.86
C GLY A 88 11.67 0.41 0.61
N VAL A 89 11.52 -0.45 1.63
CA VAL A 89 10.65 -1.63 1.56
C VAL A 89 9.19 -1.19 1.40
N GLY A 90 8.76 -0.18 2.16
CA GLY A 90 7.41 0.37 2.06
C GLY A 90 7.13 1.01 0.70
N LEU A 91 8.09 1.74 0.13
CA LEU A 91 7.98 2.33 -1.19
C LEU A 91 7.85 1.25 -2.29
N ALA A 92 8.65 0.19 -2.23
CA ALA A 92 8.51 -0.94 -3.14
C ALA A 92 7.13 -1.61 -3.01
N GLY A 93 6.63 -1.78 -1.78
CA GLY A 93 5.28 -2.27 -1.53
C GLY A 93 4.19 -1.36 -2.12
N MET A 94 4.35 -0.04 -1.98
CA MET A 94 3.46 0.94 -2.61
C MET A 94 3.47 0.77 -4.13
N LEU A 95 4.63 0.65 -4.78
CA LEU A 95 4.71 0.47 -6.23
C LEU A 95 3.99 -0.79 -6.71
N LEU A 96 4.13 -1.91 -5.99
CA LEU A 96 3.38 -3.13 -6.30
C LEU A 96 1.87 -2.91 -6.18
N PHE A 97 1.43 -2.29 -5.07
CA PHE A 97 0.03 -1.92 -4.87
C PHE A 97 -0.48 -1.02 -6.01
N THR A 98 0.26 0.03 -6.37
CA THR A 98 -0.07 0.96 -7.45
C THR A 98 -0.18 0.25 -8.77
N THR A 99 0.77 -0.63 -9.10
CA THR A 99 0.83 -1.31 -10.39
C THR A 99 -0.35 -2.24 -10.55
N VAL A 100 -0.68 -3.01 -9.50
CA VAL A 100 -1.86 -3.88 -9.50
C VAL A 100 -3.15 -3.06 -9.59
N ALA A 101 -3.29 -2.01 -8.78
CA ALA A 101 -4.47 -1.16 -8.82
C ALA A 101 -4.63 -0.46 -10.17
N TRP A 102 -3.55 0.02 -10.77
CA TRP A 102 -3.56 0.64 -12.09
C TRP A 102 -3.91 -0.36 -13.19
N TYR A 103 -3.38 -1.59 -13.14
CA TYR A 103 -3.77 -2.67 -14.06
C TYR A 103 -5.28 -2.94 -14.02
N ILE A 104 -5.92 -2.80 -12.86
CA ILE A 104 -7.35 -3.08 -12.67
C ILE A 104 -8.23 -1.88 -13.06
N TYR A 105 -7.89 -0.67 -12.58
CA TYR A 105 -8.71 0.53 -12.78
C TYR A 105 -8.36 1.30 -14.07
N GLY A 106 -7.27 0.93 -14.75
CA GLY A 106 -6.85 1.52 -16.02
C GLY A 106 -6.67 3.04 -15.95
N GLY A 107 -7.13 3.75 -16.98
CA GLY A 107 -6.98 5.21 -17.07
C GLY A 107 -7.66 6.01 -15.96
N GLY A 108 -8.67 5.45 -15.28
CA GLY A 108 -9.38 6.11 -14.18
C GLY A 108 -8.66 6.02 -12.83
N PHE A 109 -7.56 5.26 -12.72
CA PHE A 109 -6.90 5.00 -11.45
C PHE A 109 -6.48 6.29 -10.71
N LEU A 110 -5.96 7.29 -11.42
CA LEU A 110 -5.54 8.55 -10.78
C LEU A 110 -6.69 9.31 -10.14
N GLU A 111 -7.90 9.22 -10.70
CA GLU A 111 -9.11 9.85 -10.16
C GLU A 111 -9.63 9.10 -8.93
N THR A 112 -9.32 7.81 -8.81
CA THR A 112 -9.63 7.01 -7.63
C THR A 112 -8.67 7.22 -6.47
N LEU A 113 -7.50 7.85 -6.67
CA LEU A 113 -6.56 8.05 -5.58
C LEU A 113 -7.06 9.11 -4.59
N SER A 114 -6.89 8.82 -3.30
CA SER A 114 -7.33 9.71 -2.22
C SER A 114 -6.19 10.09 -1.29
N VAL A 115 -6.50 10.92 -0.29
CA VAL A 115 -5.52 11.61 0.55
C VAL A 115 -4.64 10.65 1.35
N GLY A 116 -5.18 9.53 1.85
CA GLY A 116 -4.43 8.55 2.62
C GLY A 116 -3.37 7.86 1.78
N TYR A 117 -3.70 7.52 0.54
CA TYR A 117 -2.73 6.92 -0.40
C TYR A 117 -1.60 7.90 -0.73
N LEU A 118 -1.94 9.16 -1.05
CA LEU A 118 -0.95 10.19 -1.38
C LEU A 118 -0.04 10.51 -0.18
N LEU A 119 -0.62 10.54 1.03
CA LEU A 119 0.13 10.75 2.27
C LEU A 119 1.10 9.58 2.53
N ALA A 120 0.66 8.34 2.34
CA ALA A 120 1.51 7.16 2.46
C ALA A 120 2.67 7.18 1.45
N LEU A 121 2.35 7.45 0.18
CA LEU A 121 3.34 7.49 -0.90
C LEU A 121 4.37 8.60 -0.65
N GLY A 122 3.92 9.83 -0.39
CA GLY A 122 4.79 10.97 -0.13
C GLY A 122 5.67 10.74 1.10
N SER A 123 5.13 10.12 2.15
CA SER A 123 5.89 9.80 3.36
C SER A 123 6.97 8.75 3.10
N PHE A 124 6.67 7.68 2.36
CA PHE A 124 7.69 6.69 2.00
C PHE A 124 8.75 7.25 1.05
N VAL A 125 8.37 8.06 0.06
CA VAL A 125 9.32 8.75 -0.83
C VAL A 125 10.25 9.67 -0.05
N ALA A 126 9.69 10.53 0.82
CA ALA A 126 10.48 11.41 1.67
C ALA A 126 11.41 10.61 2.60
N GLY A 127 10.89 9.55 3.21
CA GLY A 127 11.68 8.67 4.07
C GLY A 127 12.82 7.99 3.32
N PHE A 128 12.59 7.52 2.10
CA PHE A 128 13.59 6.87 1.27
C PHE A 128 14.71 7.84 0.85
N LEU A 129 14.34 9.01 0.32
CA LEU A 129 15.30 10.02 -0.13
C LEU A 129 16.14 10.57 1.03
N LEU A 130 15.50 10.88 2.16
CA LEU A 130 16.15 11.54 3.29
C LEU A 130 16.87 10.56 4.24
N ALA A 131 16.45 9.29 4.31
CA ALA A 131 17.12 8.27 5.14
C ALA A 131 18.17 7.44 4.35
N GLY A 132 18.08 7.41 3.02
CA GLY A 132 18.98 6.65 2.13
C GLY A 132 20.30 7.34 1.77
N GLY A 133 20.34 8.68 1.68
CA GLY A 133 21.43 9.43 1.04
C GLY A 133 22.81 9.51 1.72
N LYS A 134 23.21 8.57 2.59
CA LYS A 134 24.57 8.56 3.18
C LYS A 134 25.52 7.49 2.63
N TYR A 135 25.06 6.56 1.79
CA TYR A 135 25.90 5.49 1.22
C TYR A 135 25.44 5.05 -0.17
N LEU A 136 25.12 6.02 -1.03
CA LEU A 136 25.25 5.88 -2.48
C LEU A 136 26.33 6.86 -2.91
#